data_AF-A0A967SYI9-F1
#
_entry.id   AF-A0A967SYI9-F1
#
_cell.length_a   1.000
_cell.length_b   1.000
_cell.length_c   1.000
_cell.angle_alpha   90.00
_cell.angle_beta   90.00
_cell.angle_gamma   90.00
#
_symmetry.space_group_name_H-M   'P 1'
#
loop_
_entity.id
_entity.type
_entity.pdbx_description
1 polymer ?
#
loop_
_entity_poly.entity_id
_entity_poly.type
_entity_poly.pdbx_seq_one_letter_code
_entity_poly.pdbx_strand_id
1 'polypeptide(L)'
;MESKKLEDKTGLALSHRLLGETLSGRGLFPEAAENLETAEKIVTELGLIAEQAAAKAAWGIYYRAVGKANLAGVAWQEAIEIGQNLAPDVIWQAQAGLAELAIEAGRFEKALGHYREVVAALNRLREDMWQSALAGFFLERPIHTLEKAIQLAVNTDATEDTFYFIEASKAQVLAKQFKRPIVADMEDRSLELSNLVGEIRWRDEQIRGIKQGTNQLLLSELLRLQSELRHLVQEYENLRGRIERRNNTPNYKFLPDRTVLKAEDFKNAWNNRYDEGWVALDYYLTEKEGICICLSRESCKVFQLGFPSRARYIYESINRLTLTGKWDGRDLERLGQWLLPDEILEILSENKLLIIAPHRLLNYLPWSALTTDGRPLVSQSIPVLVPSLYSLMALMDRPISNSVPASGLLVAVSDFDGRHWPLASVIDEVEFLL
;
A
#
# COMPACT_ATOMS: atom_id res chain seq x y z
N MET A 1 33.31 12.60 -22.53
CA MET A 1 32.90 12.05 -23.85
C MET A 1 32.44 10.60 -23.73
N GLU A 2 33.08 9.76 -22.90
CA GLU A 2 32.64 8.38 -22.62
C GLU A 2 31.33 8.29 -21.83
N SER A 3 31.13 9.13 -20.81
CA SER A 3 29.86 9.17 -20.04
C SER A 3 28.64 9.46 -20.93
N LYS A 4 28.76 10.36 -21.91
CA LYS A 4 27.66 10.68 -22.85
C LYS A 4 27.35 9.52 -23.82
N LYS A 5 28.36 8.74 -24.22
CA LYS A 5 28.16 7.52 -25.04
C LYS A 5 27.53 6.37 -24.25
N LEU A 6 27.86 6.26 -22.96
CA LEU A 6 27.28 5.25 -22.06
C LEU A 6 25.80 5.55 -21.79
N GLU A 7 25.48 6.82 -21.55
CA GLU A 7 24.11 7.31 -21.33
C GLU A 7 23.23 7.09 -22.57
N ASP A 8 23.76 7.35 -23.77
CA ASP A 8 23.07 7.16 -25.05
C ASP A 8 22.75 5.67 -25.31
N LYS A 9 23.70 4.76 -25.06
CA LYS A 9 23.46 3.31 -25.21
C LYS A 9 22.48 2.76 -24.17
N THR A 10 22.52 3.28 -22.94
CA THR A 10 21.58 2.87 -21.88
C THR A 10 20.16 3.33 -22.22
N GLY A 11 20.00 4.56 -22.73
CA GLY A 11 18.73 5.06 -23.25
C GLY A 11 18.21 4.22 -24.42
N LEU A 12 19.08 3.84 -25.36
CA LEU A 12 18.72 3.00 -26.50
C LEU A 12 18.21 1.62 -26.05
N ALA A 13 18.89 0.96 -25.12
CA ALA A 13 18.45 -0.32 -24.57
C ALA A 13 17.06 -0.26 -23.94
N LEU A 14 16.81 0.77 -23.12
CA LEU A 14 15.51 1.01 -22.50
C LEU A 14 14.42 1.23 -23.56
N SER A 15 14.72 2.00 -24.60
CA SER A 15 13.82 2.28 -25.71
C SER A 15 13.33 1.00 -26.37
N HIS A 16 14.28 0.15 -26.73
CA HIS A 16 14.01 -1.14 -27.35
C HIS A 16 13.20 -2.04 -26.42
N ARG A 17 13.52 -2.08 -25.11
CA ARG A 17 12.73 -2.86 -24.14
C ARG A 17 11.28 -2.40 -24.05
N LEU A 18 11.05 -1.11 -23.83
CA LEU A 18 9.70 -0.55 -23.71
C LEU A 18 8.90 -0.67 -25.01
N LEU A 19 9.57 -0.54 -26.15
CA LEU A 19 8.96 -0.76 -27.45
C LEU A 19 8.56 -2.23 -27.61
N GLY A 20 9.43 -3.17 -27.23
CA GLY A 20 9.13 -4.61 -27.19
C GLY A 20 7.92 -4.94 -26.32
N GLU A 21 7.83 -4.39 -25.11
CA GLU A 21 6.67 -4.54 -24.22
C GLU A 21 5.38 -4.00 -24.86
N THR A 22 5.45 -2.80 -25.44
CA THR A 22 4.30 -2.14 -26.07
C THR A 22 3.80 -2.89 -27.30
N LEU A 23 4.72 -3.35 -28.15
CA LEU A 23 4.41 -4.16 -29.33
C LEU A 23 3.82 -5.51 -28.95
N SER A 24 4.32 -6.14 -27.89
CA SER A 24 3.75 -7.37 -27.32
C SER A 24 2.29 -7.19 -26.92
N GLY A 25 1.98 -6.09 -26.23
CA GLY A 25 0.60 -5.74 -25.84
C GLY A 25 -0.33 -5.45 -27.01
N ARG A 26 0.23 -5.08 -28.18
CA ARG A 26 -0.51 -4.84 -29.43
C ARG A 26 -0.61 -6.07 -30.34
N GLY A 27 -0.01 -7.20 -29.95
CA GLY A 27 0.02 -8.42 -30.77
C GLY A 27 1.03 -8.42 -31.92
N LEU A 28 1.92 -7.42 -31.99
CA LEU A 28 2.97 -7.30 -33.01
C LEU A 28 4.22 -8.10 -32.57
N PHE A 29 4.07 -9.43 -32.51
CA PHE A 29 5.04 -10.31 -31.86
C PHE A 29 6.43 -10.40 -32.52
N PRO A 30 6.56 -10.42 -33.86
CA PRO A 30 7.89 -10.49 -34.48
C PRO A 30 8.74 -9.24 -34.18
N GLU A 31 8.13 -8.06 -34.34
CA GLU A 31 8.77 -6.77 -34.08
C GLU A 31 9.06 -6.60 -32.58
N ALA A 32 8.19 -7.12 -31.71
CA ALA A 32 8.44 -7.14 -30.27
C ALA A 32 9.70 -7.94 -29.92
N ALA A 33 9.84 -9.15 -30.48
CA ALA A 33 10.98 -10.02 -30.21
C ALA A 33 12.31 -9.40 -30.67
N GLU A 34 12.35 -8.80 -31.87
CA GLU A 34 13.55 -8.12 -32.40
C GLU A 34 14.01 -6.97 -31.49
N ASN A 35 13.04 -6.18 -31.00
CA ASN A 35 13.33 -5.10 -30.07
C ASN A 35 13.83 -5.63 -28.71
N LEU A 36 13.21 -6.68 -28.16
CA LEU A 36 13.67 -7.26 -26.89
C LEU A 36 15.07 -7.88 -27.01
N GLU A 37 15.38 -8.55 -28.12
CA GLU A 37 16.71 -9.10 -28.38
C GLU A 37 17.77 -8.00 -28.49
N THR A 38 17.44 -6.91 -29.17
CA THR A 38 18.33 -5.74 -29.28
C THR A 38 18.59 -5.12 -27.91
N ALA A 39 17.53 -4.96 -27.09
CA ALA A 39 17.67 -4.45 -25.73
C ALA A 39 18.58 -5.35 -24.88
N GLU A 40 18.32 -6.65 -24.88
CA GLU A 40 19.08 -7.65 -24.11
C GLU A 40 20.57 -7.67 -24.48
N LYS A 41 20.87 -7.59 -25.78
CA LYS A 41 22.25 -7.52 -26.27
C LYS A 41 22.97 -6.29 -25.72
N ILE A 42 22.35 -5.11 -25.81
CA ILE A 42 22.96 -3.86 -25.35
C ILE A 42 23.19 -3.90 -23.82
N VAL A 43 22.20 -4.32 -23.02
CA VAL A 43 22.35 -4.36 -21.54
C VAL A 43 23.36 -5.42 -21.07
N THR A 44 23.52 -6.49 -21.84
CA THR A 44 24.54 -7.52 -21.59
C THR A 44 25.94 -6.97 -21.89
N GLU A 45 26.11 -6.30 -23.03
CA GLU A 45 27.37 -5.64 -23.41
C GLU A 45 27.80 -4.57 -22.38
N LEU A 46 26.83 -3.87 -21.78
CA LEU A 46 27.08 -2.82 -20.80
C LEU A 46 27.21 -3.32 -19.35
N GLY A 47 26.90 -4.59 -19.06
CA GLY A 47 26.97 -5.16 -17.71
C GLY A 47 25.96 -4.56 -16.72
N LEU A 48 24.83 -4.03 -17.20
CA LEU A 48 23.82 -3.36 -16.37
C LEU A 48 22.85 -4.39 -15.77
N ILE A 49 23.15 -4.92 -14.59
CA ILE A 49 22.40 -6.03 -13.95
C ILE A 49 20.90 -5.71 -13.79
N ALA A 50 20.54 -4.52 -13.32
CA ALA A 50 19.13 -4.14 -13.15
C ALA A 50 18.36 -4.10 -14.48
N GLU A 51 19.00 -3.61 -15.55
CA GLU A 51 18.39 -3.55 -16.87
C GLU A 51 18.37 -4.93 -17.56
N GLN A 52 19.33 -5.80 -17.26
CA GLN A 52 19.29 -7.22 -17.66
C GLN A 52 18.10 -7.94 -17.04
N ALA A 53 17.88 -7.76 -15.73
CA ALA A 53 16.69 -8.29 -15.05
C ALA A 53 15.40 -7.75 -15.67
N ALA A 54 15.34 -6.45 -15.95
CA ALA A 54 14.18 -5.83 -16.61
C ALA A 54 13.93 -6.40 -18.02
N ALA A 55 14.99 -6.62 -18.82
CA ALA A 55 14.87 -7.24 -20.14
C ALA A 55 14.33 -8.67 -20.05
N LYS A 56 14.79 -9.48 -19.09
CA LYS A 56 14.23 -10.82 -18.83
C LYS A 56 12.76 -10.77 -18.40
N ALA A 57 12.39 -9.81 -17.55
CA ALA A 57 11.00 -9.64 -17.15
C ALA A 57 10.10 -9.28 -18.35
N ALA A 58 10.59 -8.44 -19.27
CA ALA A 58 9.90 -8.09 -20.51
C ALA A 58 9.73 -9.30 -21.44
N TRP A 59 10.75 -10.18 -21.54
CA TRP A 59 10.61 -11.46 -22.23
C TRP A 59 9.52 -12.35 -21.62
N GLY A 60 9.39 -12.37 -20.28
CA GLY A 60 8.30 -13.08 -19.62
C GLY A 60 6.93 -12.59 -20.06
N ILE A 61 6.73 -11.27 -20.13
CA ILE A 61 5.50 -10.65 -20.63
C ILE A 61 5.24 -11.04 -22.08
N TYR A 62 6.26 -10.96 -22.94
CA TYR A 62 6.17 -11.38 -24.35
C TYR A 62 5.75 -12.84 -24.47
N TYR A 63 6.44 -13.76 -23.78
CA TYR A 63 6.17 -15.19 -23.86
C TYR A 63 4.76 -15.54 -23.41
N ARG A 64 4.25 -14.85 -22.39
CA ARG A 64 2.86 -15.02 -21.98
C ARG A 64 1.90 -14.53 -23.07
N ALA A 65 2.15 -13.38 -23.67
CA ALA A 65 1.31 -12.82 -24.72
C ALA A 65 1.21 -13.73 -25.96
N VAL A 66 2.28 -14.47 -26.29
CA VAL A 66 2.28 -15.48 -27.37
C VAL A 66 1.81 -16.87 -26.92
N GLY A 67 1.27 -17.01 -25.69
CA GLY A 67 0.74 -18.28 -25.17
C GLY A 67 1.79 -19.30 -24.73
N LYS A 68 3.06 -18.92 -24.60
CA LYS A 68 4.17 -19.79 -24.19
C LYS A 68 4.43 -19.70 -22.68
N ALA A 69 3.47 -20.16 -21.87
CA ALA A 69 3.49 -20.08 -20.41
C ALA A 69 4.79 -20.60 -19.76
N ASN A 70 5.33 -21.73 -20.23
CA ASN A 70 6.57 -22.30 -19.68
C ASN A 70 7.78 -21.37 -19.87
N LEU A 71 7.93 -20.79 -21.07
CA LEU A 71 9.03 -19.85 -21.33
C LEU A 71 8.83 -18.54 -20.56
N ALA A 72 7.58 -18.09 -20.38
CA ALA A 72 7.27 -16.94 -19.57
C ALA A 72 7.72 -17.13 -18.11
N GLY A 73 7.40 -18.29 -17.53
CA GLY A 73 7.82 -18.64 -16.18
C GLY A 73 9.34 -18.68 -16.02
N VAL A 74 10.07 -19.26 -16.98
CA VAL A 74 11.54 -19.28 -16.97
C VAL A 74 12.11 -17.86 -17.04
N ALA A 75 11.63 -17.02 -17.96
CA ALA A 75 12.12 -15.67 -18.12
C ALA A 75 11.89 -14.79 -16.88
N TRP A 76 10.74 -14.92 -16.20
CA TRP A 76 10.50 -14.23 -14.94
C TRP A 76 11.35 -14.76 -13.79
N GLN A 77 11.59 -16.06 -13.74
CA GLN A 77 12.49 -16.65 -12.74
C GLN A 77 13.93 -16.15 -12.93
N GLU A 78 14.43 -16.11 -14.17
CA GLU A 78 15.72 -15.51 -14.51
C GLU A 78 15.79 -14.03 -14.11
N ALA A 79 14.72 -13.27 -14.36
CA ALA A 79 14.65 -11.86 -13.95
C ALA A 79 14.81 -11.68 -12.43
N ILE A 80 14.19 -12.55 -11.64
CA ILE A 80 14.30 -12.55 -10.17
C ILE A 80 15.73 -12.91 -9.74
N GLU A 81 16.32 -13.95 -10.36
CA GLU A 81 17.67 -14.43 -10.04
C GLU A 81 18.77 -13.42 -10.39
N ILE A 82 18.60 -12.67 -11.48
CA ILE A 82 19.51 -11.58 -11.88
C ILE A 82 19.29 -10.35 -10.98
N GLY A 83 18.02 -9.99 -10.74
CA GLY A 83 17.65 -8.78 -10.00
C GLY A 83 17.94 -8.84 -8.50
N GLN A 84 17.88 -10.03 -7.88
CA GLN A 84 18.16 -10.30 -6.46
C GLN A 84 17.63 -9.25 -5.46
N ASN A 85 18.50 -8.37 -4.94
CA ASN A 85 18.11 -7.26 -4.06
C ASN A 85 18.38 -5.89 -4.72
N LEU A 86 18.82 -5.89 -5.97
CA LEU A 86 19.24 -4.69 -6.72
C LEU A 86 18.12 -4.09 -7.57
N ALA A 87 17.08 -4.86 -7.89
CA ALA A 87 15.97 -4.44 -8.75
C ALA A 87 14.60 -4.86 -8.18
N PRO A 88 14.20 -4.37 -6.98
CA PRO A 88 12.95 -4.77 -6.36
C PRO A 88 11.71 -4.35 -7.17
N ASP A 89 11.81 -3.33 -8.03
CA ASP A 89 10.79 -2.92 -9.00
C ASP A 89 10.54 -3.95 -10.11
N VAL A 90 11.58 -4.66 -10.55
CA VAL A 90 11.48 -5.76 -11.52
C VAL A 90 10.97 -7.02 -10.83
N ILE A 91 11.44 -7.29 -9.61
CA ILE A 91 11.12 -8.52 -8.88
C ILE A 91 9.63 -8.61 -8.57
N TRP A 92 9.00 -7.53 -8.08
CA TRP A 92 7.56 -7.60 -7.79
C TRP A 92 6.75 -7.84 -9.08
N GLN A 93 7.18 -7.32 -10.23
CA GLN A 93 6.49 -7.55 -11.52
C GLN A 93 6.65 -9.00 -11.98
N ALA A 94 7.86 -9.55 -11.89
CA ALA A 94 8.14 -10.94 -12.25
C ALA A 94 7.37 -11.91 -11.34
N GLN A 95 7.35 -11.66 -10.03
CA GLN A 95 6.56 -12.45 -9.08
C GLN A 95 5.06 -12.35 -9.36
N ALA A 96 4.54 -11.16 -9.72
CA ALA A 96 3.15 -11.02 -10.14
C ALA A 96 2.84 -11.83 -11.42
N GLY A 97 3.74 -11.85 -12.40
CA GLY A 97 3.62 -12.69 -13.59
C GLY A 97 3.57 -14.18 -13.26
N LEU A 98 4.46 -14.65 -12.37
CA LEU A 98 4.46 -16.03 -11.87
C LEU A 98 3.18 -16.39 -11.10
N ALA A 99 2.65 -15.45 -10.31
CA ALA A 99 1.37 -15.63 -9.62
C ALA A 99 0.23 -15.84 -10.63
N GLU A 100 0.19 -15.04 -11.70
CA GLU A 100 -0.83 -15.18 -12.75
C GLU A 100 -0.74 -16.51 -13.49
N LEU A 101 0.47 -16.99 -13.82
CA LEU A 101 0.64 -18.35 -14.39
C LEU A 101 0.20 -19.45 -13.41
N ALA A 102 0.45 -19.27 -12.11
CA ALA A 102 0.02 -20.22 -11.10
C ALA A 102 -1.51 -20.24 -10.97
N ILE A 103 -2.19 -19.08 -11.07
CA ILE A 103 -3.65 -18.98 -11.12
C ILE A 103 -4.20 -19.68 -12.36
N GLU A 104 -3.64 -19.41 -13.53
CA GLU A 104 -4.04 -20.06 -14.81
C GLU A 104 -3.89 -21.59 -14.74
N ALA A 105 -2.90 -22.08 -13.99
CA ALA A 105 -2.68 -23.50 -13.74
C ALA A 105 -3.52 -24.08 -12.58
N GLY A 106 -4.39 -23.31 -11.94
CA GLY A 106 -5.21 -23.72 -10.78
C GLY A 106 -4.42 -23.95 -9.50
N ARG A 107 -3.17 -23.46 -9.41
CA ARG A 107 -2.26 -23.64 -8.26
C ARG A 107 -2.32 -22.43 -7.33
N PHE A 108 -3.47 -22.22 -6.69
CA PHE A 108 -3.73 -21.00 -5.93
C PHE A 108 -2.79 -20.76 -4.75
N GLU A 109 -2.43 -21.79 -3.97
CA GLU A 109 -1.44 -21.67 -2.88
C GLU A 109 -0.08 -21.16 -3.37
N LYS A 110 0.35 -21.63 -4.55
CA LYS A 110 1.60 -21.16 -5.15
C LYS A 110 1.48 -19.70 -5.59
N ALA A 111 0.32 -19.31 -6.13
CA ALA A 111 0.07 -17.92 -6.49
C ALA A 111 0.05 -16.98 -5.27
N LEU A 112 -0.56 -17.39 -4.16
CA LEU A 112 -0.51 -16.67 -2.89
C LEU A 112 0.94 -16.52 -2.40
N GLY A 113 1.75 -17.58 -2.48
CA GLY A 113 3.19 -17.53 -2.22
C GLY A 113 3.91 -16.47 -3.06
N HIS A 114 3.68 -16.44 -4.37
CA HIS A 114 4.25 -15.41 -5.25
C HIS A 114 3.78 -13.99 -4.87
N TYR A 115 2.52 -13.81 -4.48
CA TYR A 115 2.03 -12.50 -4.02
C TYR A 115 2.64 -12.05 -2.67
N ARG A 116 3.00 -12.98 -1.77
CA ARG A 116 3.79 -12.62 -0.57
C ARG A 116 5.17 -12.07 -0.95
N GLU A 117 5.81 -12.64 -1.96
CA GLU A 117 7.07 -12.12 -2.50
C GLU A 117 6.90 -10.77 -3.20
N VAL A 118 5.76 -10.52 -3.86
CA VAL A 118 5.40 -9.17 -4.36
C VAL A 118 5.40 -8.17 -3.21
N VAL A 119 4.71 -8.47 -2.11
CA VAL A 119 4.67 -7.58 -0.94
C VAL A 119 6.05 -7.36 -0.35
N ALA A 120 6.88 -8.41 -0.24
CA ALA A 120 8.25 -8.29 0.25
C ALA A 120 9.10 -7.34 -0.63
N ALA A 121 9.02 -7.48 -1.96
CA ALA A 121 9.71 -6.60 -2.89
C ALA A 121 9.20 -5.15 -2.82
N LEU A 122 7.89 -4.94 -2.66
CA LEU A 122 7.31 -3.60 -2.44
C LEU A 122 7.77 -2.97 -1.12
N ASN A 123 7.96 -3.76 -0.08
CA ASN A 123 8.47 -3.27 1.19
C ASN A 123 9.93 -2.82 1.08
N ARG A 124 10.77 -3.57 0.37
CA ARG A 124 12.15 -3.16 0.03
C ARG A 124 12.17 -1.84 -0.74
N LEU A 125 11.33 -1.71 -1.78
CA LEU A 125 11.14 -0.43 -2.48
C LEU A 125 10.79 0.72 -1.52
N ARG A 126 9.90 0.48 -0.57
CA ARG A 126 9.51 1.48 0.45
C ARG A 126 10.58 1.72 1.51
N GLU A 127 11.50 0.80 1.75
CA GLU A 127 12.63 0.97 2.69
C GLU A 127 13.71 1.82 2.05
N ASP A 128 13.97 1.57 0.77
CA ASP A 128 14.90 2.34 -0.02
C ASP A 128 14.37 3.75 -0.32
N MET A 129 13.05 3.99 -0.25
CA MET A 129 12.46 5.31 -0.55
C MET A 129 11.88 6.01 0.67
N TRP A 130 12.67 6.91 1.26
CA TRP A 130 12.42 7.54 2.58
C TRP A 130 11.40 8.68 2.61
N GLN A 131 10.91 9.18 1.47
CA GLN A 131 9.93 10.26 1.43
C GLN A 131 8.52 9.78 1.09
N SER A 132 7.59 10.06 2.02
CA SER A 132 6.13 9.89 1.88
C SER A 132 5.59 10.52 0.60
N ALA A 133 6.28 11.54 0.09
CA ALA A 133 5.89 12.27 -1.09
C ALA A 133 6.06 11.47 -2.39
N LEU A 134 7.02 10.56 -2.48
CA LEU A 134 7.26 9.70 -3.66
C LEU A 134 6.58 8.34 -3.55
N ALA A 135 6.15 7.93 -2.36
CA ALA A 135 5.46 6.65 -2.18
C ALA A 135 4.20 6.52 -3.06
N GLY A 136 3.46 7.60 -3.30
CA GLY A 136 2.30 7.60 -4.20
C GLY A 136 2.64 7.21 -5.64
N PHE A 137 3.79 7.68 -6.17
CA PHE A 137 4.27 7.37 -7.52
C PHE A 137 4.48 5.87 -7.73
N PHE A 138 5.10 5.20 -6.75
CA PHE A 138 5.51 3.80 -6.89
C PHE A 138 4.41 2.81 -6.53
N LEU A 139 3.38 3.27 -5.81
CA LEU A 139 2.28 2.43 -5.33
C LEU A 139 1.05 2.41 -6.24
N GLU A 140 0.95 3.28 -7.24
CA GLU A 140 -0.15 3.24 -8.22
C GLU A 140 -0.16 1.97 -9.05
N ARG A 141 0.98 1.47 -9.53
CA ARG A 141 1.00 0.23 -10.34
C ARG A 141 0.78 -1.05 -9.52
N PRO A 142 1.40 -1.20 -8.33
CA PRO A 142 1.19 -2.38 -7.51
C PRO A 142 -0.21 -2.47 -6.90
N ILE A 143 -1.00 -1.38 -6.85
CA ILE A 143 -2.32 -1.41 -6.21
C ILE A 143 -3.24 -2.46 -6.83
N HIS A 144 -3.26 -2.55 -8.16
CA HIS A 144 -4.07 -3.55 -8.86
C HIS A 144 -3.56 -4.98 -8.64
N THR A 145 -2.24 -5.14 -8.50
CA THR A 145 -1.62 -6.44 -8.17
C THR A 145 -2.00 -6.87 -6.75
N LEU A 146 -1.99 -5.94 -5.79
CA LEU A 146 -2.42 -6.20 -4.41
C LEU A 146 -3.93 -6.49 -4.34
N GLU A 147 -4.76 -5.75 -5.08
CA GLU A 147 -6.20 -6.03 -5.19
C GLU A 147 -6.46 -7.45 -5.75
N LYS A 148 -5.70 -7.89 -6.78
CA LYS A 148 -5.75 -9.27 -7.27
C LYS A 148 -5.35 -10.28 -6.21
N ALA A 149 -4.30 -10.00 -5.43
CA ALA A 149 -3.83 -10.87 -4.35
C ALA A 149 -4.90 -11.01 -3.25
N ILE A 150 -5.51 -9.90 -2.83
CA ILE A 150 -6.61 -9.87 -1.86
C ILE A 150 -7.79 -10.69 -2.39
N GLN A 151 -8.23 -10.45 -3.64
CA GLN A 151 -9.35 -11.17 -4.21
C GLN A 151 -9.09 -12.67 -4.33
N LEU A 152 -7.88 -13.07 -4.73
CA LEU A 152 -7.51 -14.48 -4.77
C LEU A 152 -7.61 -15.09 -3.37
N ALA A 153 -7.03 -14.44 -2.36
CA ALA A 153 -7.04 -14.92 -0.98
C ALA A 153 -8.47 -15.07 -0.44
N VAL A 154 -9.34 -14.09 -0.71
CA VAL A 154 -10.77 -14.15 -0.35
C VAL A 154 -11.47 -15.31 -1.05
N ASN A 155 -11.27 -15.49 -2.36
CA ASN A 155 -11.92 -16.53 -3.14
C ASN A 155 -11.46 -17.95 -2.78
N THR A 156 -10.30 -18.09 -2.13
CA THR A 156 -9.75 -19.37 -1.68
C THR A 156 -9.85 -19.55 -0.16
N ASP A 157 -10.64 -18.71 0.53
CA ASP A 157 -10.81 -18.71 1.98
C ASP A 157 -9.48 -18.62 2.79
N ALA A 158 -8.44 -18.06 2.19
CA ALA A 158 -7.11 -17.88 2.78
C ALA A 158 -7.08 -16.66 3.71
N THR A 159 -7.76 -16.78 4.86
CA THR A 159 -8.02 -15.67 5.80
C THR A 159 -6.76 -14.90 6.23
N GLU A 160 -5.68 -15.60 6.58
CA GLU A 160 -4.42 -14.98 6.98
C GLU A 160 -3.78 -14.16 5.84
N ASP A 161 -3.88 -14.65 4.60
CA ASP A 161 -3.37 -13.94 3.43
C ASP A 161 -4.24 -12.73 3.10
N THR A 162 -5.56 -12.84 3.25
CA THR A 162 -6.47 -11.69 3.10
C THR A 162 -6.07 -10.57 4.05
N PHE A 163 -5.85 -10.88 5.33
CA PHE A 163 -5.37 -9.93 6.32
C PHE A 163 -4.02 -9.33 5.95
N TYR A 164 -3.07 -10.20 5.63
CA TYR A 164 -1.71 -9.81 5.28
C TYR A 164 -1.68 -8.85 4.09
N PHE A 165 -2.39 -9.15 3.00
CA PHE A 165 -2.40 -8.31 1.80
C PHE A 165 -3.15 -6.99 2.00
N ILE A 166 -4.25 -6.99 2.79
CA ILE A 166 -4.96 -5.76 3.13
C ILE A 166 -4.04 -4.83 3.93
N GLU A 167 -3.43 -5.29 5.01
CA GLU A 167 -2.54 -4.45 5.81
C GLU A 167 -1.30 -4.01 5.01
N ALA A 168 -0.73 -4.86 4.15
CA ALA A 168 0.37 -4.50 3.26
C ALA A 168 0.03 -3.39 2.24
N SER A 169 -1.26 -3.20 1.95
CA SER A 169 -1.77 -2.15 1.06
C SER A 169 -2.05 -0.83 1.79
N LYS A 170 -2.24 -0.84 3.11
CA LYS A 170 -2.69 0.31 3.90
C LYS A 170 -1.58 0.98 4.70
N ALA A 171 -1.63 2.32 4.77
CA ALA A 171 -0.95 3.19 5.75
C ALA A 171 0.54 2.90 6.05
N GLN A 172 1.25 2.19 5.17
CA GLN A 172 2.62 1.72 5.39
C GLN A 172 3.62 2.87 5.60
N VAL A 173 3.40 3.98 4.90
CA VAL A 173 4.20 5.20 5.03
C VAL A 173 4.03 5.84 6.42
N LEU A 174 2.79 5.86 6.93
CA LEU A 174 2.47 6.43 8.24
C LEU A 174 3.02 5.56 9.38
N ALA A 175 2.82 4.23 9.31
CA ALA A 175 3.39 3.30 10.28
C ALA A 175 4.91 3.45 10.42
N LYS A 176 5.62 3.67 9.30
CA LYS A 176 7.06 3.94 9.31
C LYS A 176 7.42 5.27 9.98
N GLN A 177 6.60 6.31 9.87
CA GLN A 177 6.84 7.57 10.57
C GLN A 177 6.77 7.40 12.10
N PHE A 178 5.87 6.57 12.60
CA PHE A 178 5.76 6.31 14.05
C PHE A 178 7.00 5.62 14.63
N LYS A 179 7.68 4.77 13.85
CA LYS A 179 8.93 4.12 14.27
C LYS A 179 10.15 5.06 14.31
N ARG A 180 10.04 6.32 13.87
CA ARG A 180 11.15 7.29 13.87
C ARG A 180 11.27 8.03 15.21
N PRO A 181 12.49 8.21 15.75
CA PRO A 181 12.72 9.26 16.73
C PRO A 181 12.68 10.63 16.05
N ILE A 182 12.04 11.60 16.72
CA ILE A 182 12.00 12.99 16.27
C ILE A 182 13.40 13.58 16.48
N VAL A 183 14.14 13.85 15.40
CA VAL A 183 15.41 14.58 15.45
C VAL A 183 15.16 16.01 14.99
N ALA A 184 15.34 16.98 15.90
CA ALA A 184 14.95 18.38 15.74
C ALA A 184 15.84 19.22 14.80
N ASP A 185 16.91 18.67 14.23
CA ASP A 185 17.95 19.44 13.52
C ASP A 185 17.80 19.42 11.96
N MET A 186 16.57 19.27 11.46
CA MET A 186 16.28 18.99 10.03
C MET A 186 15.65 20.13 9.22
N GLU A 187 15.38 21.30 9.80
CA GLU A 187 14.60 22.36 9.10
C GLU A 187 15.29 22.90 7.84
N ASP A 188 16.58 23.27 7.90
CA ASP A 188 17.32 23.85 6.76
C ASP A 188 17.66 22.82 5.66
N ARG A 189 17.71 21.53 6.03
CA ARG A 189 18.14 20.42 5.17
C ARG A 189 16.95 19.73 4.48
N SER A 190 15.73 20.06 4.92
CA SER A 190 14.48 19.60 4.33
C SER A 190 14.18 20.26 2.98
N LEU A 191 14.72 21.45 2.71
CA LEU A 191 14.33 22.25 1.54
C LEU A 191 14.94 21.73 0.23
N GLU A 192 16.24 21.41 0.18
CA GLU A 192 16.87 20.82 -1.02
C GLU A 192 16.26 19.43 -1.34
N LEU A 193 16.05 18.61 -0.32
CA LEU A 193 15.38 17.32 -0.45
C LEU A 193 13.92 17.46 -0.90
N SER A 194 13.20 18.45 -0.39
CA SER A 194 11.81 18.75 -0.76
C SER A 194 11.70 19.25 -2.21
N ASN A 195 12.61 20.12 -2.62
CA ASN A 195 12.69 20.62 -4.00
C ASN A 195 12.92 19.48 -4.98
N LEU A 196 13.88 18.61 -4.69
CA LEU A 196 14.21 17.46 -5.54
C LEU A 196 13.02 16.50 -5.68
N VAL A 197 12.27 16.30 -4.60
CA VAL A 197 11.05 15.50 -4.62
C VAL A 197 9.89 16.17 -5.36
N GLY A 198 9.74 17.49 -5.24
CA GLY A 198 8.83 18.26 -6.08
C GLY A 198 9.15 18.09 -7.57
N GLU A 199 10.43 18.11 -7.92
CA GLU A 199 10.89 17.87 -9.28
C GLU A 199 10.61 16.45 -9.76
N ILE A 200 10.91 15.43 -8.96
CA ILE A 200 10.61 14.02 -9.29
C ILE A 200 9.11 13.84 -9.56
N ARG A 201 8.24 14.40 -8.71
CA ARG A 201 6.78 14.36 -8.90
C ARG A 201 6.34 15.02 -10.20
N TRP A 202 6.85 16.22 -10.47
CA TRP A 202 6.48 16.96 -11.68
C TRP A 202 6.91 16.21 -12.94
N ARG A 203 8.12 15.63 -12.97
CA ARG A 203 8.59 14.84 -14.13
C ARG A 203 7.76 13.58 -14.34
N ASP A 204 7.27 12.95 -13.27
CA ASP A 204 6.39 11.81 -13.41
C ASP A 204 5.02 12.13 -14.00
N GLU A 205 4.41 13.23 -13.56
CA GLU A 205 3.12 13.66 -14.10
C GLU A 205 3.23 13.91 -15.62
N GLN A 206 4.36 14.43 -16.09
CA GLN A 206 4.66 14.54 -17.51
C GLN A 206 4.70 13.16 -18.19
N ILE A 207 5.41 12.18 -17.61
CA ILE A 207 5.48 10.81 -18.16
C ILE A 207 4.09 10.16 -18.21
N ARG A 208 3.27 10.31 -17.16
CA ARG A 208 1.91 9.77 -17.11
C ARG A 208 0.99 10.41 -18.14
N GLY A 209 1.05 11.74 -18.28
CA GLY A 209 0.29 12.46 -19.31
C GLY A 209 0.63 12.00 -20.72
N ILE A 210 1.91 11.74 -20.98
CA ILE A 210 2.38 11.22 -22.28
C ILE A 210 1.89 9.79 -22.53
N LYS A 211 1.93 8.90 -21.52
CA LYS A 211 1.48 7.50 -21.65
C LYS A 211 -0.02 7.35 -21.91
N GLN A 212 -0.83 8.32 -21.48
CA GLN A 212 -2.28 8.33 -21.71
C GLN A 212 -2.67 8.97 -23.06
N GLY A 213 -1.75 9.65 -23.75
CA GLY A 213 -1.98 10.28 -25.05
C GLY A 213 -1.73 9.34 -26.24
N THR A 214 -2.60 9.40 -27.25
CA THR A 214 -2.61 8.52 -28.44
C THR A 214 -1.53 8.82 -29.49
N ASN A 215 -0.44 9.51 -29.15
CA ASN A 215 0.54 10.01 -30.14
C ASN A 215 1.85 9.20 -30.20
N GLN A 216 2.18 8.69 -31.40
CA GLN A 216 3.39 7.90 -31.69
C GLN A 216 4.70 8.72 -31.72
N LEU A 217 4.65 10.06 -31.66
CA LEU A 217 5.81 10.96 -31.75
C LEU A 217 6.52 11.24 -30.41
N LEU A 218 6.15 10.55 -29.33
CA LEU A 218 6.53 10.88 -27.95
C LEU A 218 7.61 9.99 -27.33
N LEU A 219 8.14 8.99 -28.06
CA LEU A 219 9.05 8.01 -27.47
C LEU A 219 10.37 8.65 -26.99
N SER A 220 11.00 9.50 -27.81
CA SER A 220 12.24 10.21 -27.45
C SER A 220 12.05 11.16 -26.26
N GLU A 221 10.90 11.80 -26.17
CA GLU A 221 10.56 12.71 -25.07
C GLU A 221 10.27 11.94 -23.78
N LEU A 222 9.54 10.82 -23.86
CA LEU A 222 9.32 9.91 -22.73
C LEU A 222 10.63 9.34 -22.21
N LEU A 223 11.56 8.95 -23.10
CA LEU A 223 12.88 8.44 -22.73
C LEU A 223 13.73 9.51 -22.04
N ARG A 224 13.71 10.74 -22.56
CA ARG A 224 14.37 11.90 -21.93
C ARG A 224 13.82 12.15 -20.53
N LEU A 225 12.49 12.17 -20.38
CA LEU A 225 11.86 12.38 -19.08
C LEU A 225 12.17 11.24 -18.11
N GLN A 226 12.24 9.99 -18.57
CA GLN A 226 12.64 8.86 -17.74
C GLN A 226 14.13 8.89 -17.34
N SER A 227 15.03 9.35 -18.21
CA SER A 227 16.44 9.54 -17.84
C SER A 227 16.60 10.68 -16.85
N GLU A 228 15.91 11.81 -17.06
CA GLU A 228 15.88 12.93 -16.12
C GLU A 228 15.33 12.51 -14.76
N LEU A 229 14.24 11.74 -14.74
CA LEU A 229 13.66 11.19 -13.51
C LEU A 229 14.66 10.30 -12.76
N ARG A 230 15.37 9.40 -13.46
CA ARG A 230 16.41 8.56 -12.86
C ARG A 230 17.56 9.39 -12.30
N HIS A 231 18.00 10.42 -13.01
CA HIS A 231 19.04 11.31 -12.52
C HIS A 231 18.61 12.00 -11.22
N LEU A 232 17.38 12.52 -11.18
CA LEU A 232 16.83 13.16 -9.97
C LEU A 232 16.70 12.18 -8.80
N VAL A 233 16.27 10.94 -9.06
CA VAL A 233 16.22 9.86 -8.05
C VAL A 233 17.63 9.49 -7.58
N GLN A 234 18.61 9.41 -8.47
CA GLN A 234 19.99 9.09 -8.09
C GLN A 234 20.66 10.22 -7.31
N GLU A 235 20.39 11.47 -7.69
CA GLU A 235 20.84 12.66 -6.97
C GLU A 235 20.23 12.71 -5.58
N TYR A 236 18.96 12.33 -5.46
CA TYR A 236 18.26 12.18 -4.20
C TYR A 236 18.91 11.13 -3.30
N GLU A 237 19.16 9.92 -3.81
CA GLU A 237 19.83 8.85 -3.06
C GLU A 237 21.26 9.23 -2.66
N ASN A 238 21.99 9.92 -3.54
CA ASN A 238 23.35 10.38 -3.25
C ASN A 238 23.37 11.45 -2.15
N LEU A 239 22.44 12.40 -2.19
CA LEU A 239 22.31 13.45 -1.18
C LEU A 239 21.93 12.82 0.16
N ARG A 240 20.98 11.89 0.16
CA ARG A 240 20.58 11.09 1.33
C ARG A 240 21.75 10.32 1.92
N GLY A 241 22.46 9.53 1.11
CA GLY A 241 23.58 8.71 1.58
C GLY A 241 24.72 9.54 2.17
N ARG A 242 24.88 10.81 1.78
CA ARG A 242 25.80 11.75 2.44
C ARG A 242 25.27 12.20 3.80
N ILE A 243 23.97 12.47 3.91
CA ILE A 243 23.32 12.87 5.17
C ILE A 243 23.41 11.74 6.20
N GLU A 244 23.09 10.51 5.81
CA GLU A 244 23.14 9.33 6.70
C GLU A 244 24.57 9.04 7.21
N ARG A 245 25.58 9.12 6.33
CA ARG A 245 26.99 8.92 6.69
C ARG A 245 27.54 10.01 7.61
N ARG A 246 27.06 11.26 7.46
CA ARG A 246 27.57 12.42 8.21
C ARG A 246 26.95 12.54 9.61
N ASN A 247 25.72 12.04 9.79
CA ASN A 247 25.01 12.14 11.05
C ASN A 247 25.40 11.07 12.09
N ASN A 248 26.39 10.21 11.80
CA ASN A 248 26.87 9.11 12.64
C ASN A 248 25.75 8.45 13.45
N THR A 249 24.60 8.26 12.81
CA THR A 249 23.43 7.71 13.47
C THR A 249 23.78 6.24 13.65
N PRO A 250 24.05 5.80 14.89
CA PRO A 250 24.63 4.50 15.14
C PRO A 250 23.77 3.50 14.40
N ASN A 251 24.42 2.66 13.56
CA ASN A 251 23.82 1.53 12.84
C ASN A 251 22.44 1.27 13.41
N TYR A 252 21.40 1.86 12.79
CA TYR A 252 20.05 1.41 13.03
C TYR A 252 20.10 0.00 12.46
N LYS A 253 20.47 -0.96 13.31
CA LYS A 253 20.13 -2.35 13.13
C LYS A 253 18.64 -2.26 12.94
N PHE A 254 18.20 -2.33 11.69
CA PHE A 254 16.81 -2.54 11.32
C PHE A 254 16.34 -3.61 12.30
N LEU A 255 15.50 -3.20 13.27
CA LEU A 255 14.82 -4.15 14.13
C LEU A 255 14.20 -5.16 13.15
N PRO A 256 14.36 -6.48 13.38
CA PRO A 256 13.94 -7.49 12.42
C PRO A 256 12.54 -7.15 11.96
N ASP A 257 12.49 -6.83 10.67
CA ASP A 257 11.46 -6.01 10.09
C ASP A 257 10.18 -6.83 10.06
N ARG A 258 9.29 -6.61 11.02
CA ARG A 258 7.87 -6.97 10.85
C ARG A 258 7.32 -6.01 9.79
N THR A 259 7.75 -6.19 8.54
CA THR A 259 7.42 -5.33 7.40
C THR A 259 5.92 -5.35 7.10
N VAL A 260 5.21 -6.38 7.57
CA VAL A 260 3.74 -6.51 7.49
C VAL A 260 3.24 -7.23 8.74
N LEU A 261 2.09 -6.77 9.26
CA LEU A 261 1.43 -7.34 10.42
C LEU A 261 0.79 -8.70 10.07
N LYS A 262 0.99 -9.72 10.92
CA LYS A 262 0.20 -10.96 10.91
C LYS A 262 -0.94 -10.86 11.91
N ALA A 263 -2.07 -11.50 11.63
CA ALA A 263 -3.23 -11.45 12.52
C ALA A 263 -2.89 -12.00 13.92
N GLU A 264 -2.13 -13.09 13.97
CA GLU A 264 -1.70 -13.70 15.22
C GLU A 264 -0.75 -12.79 16.03
N ASP A 265 0.11 -12.02 15.36
CA ASP A 265 0.97 -11.04 16.05
C ASP A 265 0.14 -9.92 16.69
N PHE A 266 -0.89 -9.45 15.99
CA PHE A 266 -1.83 -8.46 16.52
C PHE A 266 -2.61 -9.01 17.71
N LYS A 267 -3.21 -10.20 17.56
CA LYS A 267 -3.96 -10.87 18.62
C LYS A 267 -3.13 -11.06 19.88
N ASN A 268 -1.90 -11.53 19.75
CA ASN A 268 -0.99 -11.72 20.88
C ASN A 268 -0.65 -10.40 21.58
N ALA A 269 -0.43 -9.32 20.83
CA ALA A 269 -0.15 -8.00 21.42
C ALA A 269 -1.35 -7.47 22.22
N TRP A 270 -2.57 -7.64 21.72
CA TRP A 270 -3.79 -7.11 22.33
C TRP A 270 -4.35 -7.99 23.46
N ASN A 271 -4.28 -9.32 23.32
CA ASN A 271 -4.68 -10.25 24.37
C ASN A 271 -3.90 -10.07 25.67
N ASN A 272 -2.63 -9.66 25.58
CA ASN A 272 -1.78 -9.40 26.75
C ASN A 272 -2.05 -8.05 27.44
N ARG A 273 -2.79 -7.14 26.80
CA ARG A 273 -2.90 -5.74 27.24
C ARG A 273 -4.31 -5.31 27.63
N TYR A 274 -5.34 -5.95 27.08
CA TYR A 274 -6.74 -5.60 27.32
C TYR A 274 -7.54 -6.80 27.83
N ASP A 275 -7.86 -6.80 29.12
CA ASP A 275 -8.60 -7.87 29.80
C ASP A 275 -10.12 -7.80 29.59
N GLU A 276 -10.68 -6.62 29.31
CA GLU A 276 -12.14 -6.40 29.11
C GLU A 276 -12.65 -6.81 27.72
N GLY A 277 -11.76 -7.28 26.84
CA GLY A 277 -12.09 -7.75 25.51
C GLY A 277 -12.03 -6.65 24.45
N TRP A 278 -11.66 -7.05 23.24
CA TRP A 278 -11.49 -6.16 22.10
C TRP A 278 -12.00 -6.85 20.84
N VAL A 279 -12.44 -6.05 19.88
CA VAL A 279 -12.77 -6.47 18.51
C VAL A 279 -12.11 -5.49 17.56
N ALA A 280 -11.43 -5.99 16.54
CA ALA A 280 -10.85 -5.14 15.50
C ALA A 280 -11.48 -5.45 14.14
N LEU A 281 -11.94 -4.42 13.44
CA LEU A 281 -12.55 -4.50 12.12
C LEU A 281 -11.64 -3.81 11.11
N ASP A 282 -11.12 -4.59 10.17
CA ASP A 282 -10.24 -4.11 9.10
C ASP A 282 -10.96 -4.15 7.74
N TYR A 283 -11.33 -2.97 7.24
CA TYR A 283 -12.18 -2.85 6.04
C TYR A 283 -11.38 -2.57 4.79
N TYR A 284 -11.65 -3.24 3.67
CA TYR A 284 -11.04 -2.95 2.38
C TYR A 284 -12.07 -2.86 1.27
N LEU A 285 -12.22 -1.68 0.68
CA LEU A 285 -13.07 -1.48 -0.50
C LEU A 285 -12.32 -1.77 -1.81
N THR A 286 -12.87 -2.69 -2.62
CA THR A 286 -12.50 -2.92 -4.02
C THR A 286 -13.49 -2.21 -4.96
N GLU A 287 -13.38 -2.41 -6.28
CA GLU A 287 -14.40 -1.96 -7.24
C GLU A 287 -15.66 -2.83 -7.25
N LYS A 288 -15.59 -4.08 -6.79
CA LYS A 288 -16.68 -5.08 -6.91
C LYS A 288 -17.36 -5.45 -5.60
N GLU A 289 -16.64 -5.35 -4.50
CA GLU A 289 -17.17 -5.60 -3.15
C GLU A 289 -16.38 -4.85 -2.06
N GLY A 290 -17.00 -4.71 -0.89
CA GLY A 290 -16.30 -4.42 0.34
C GLY A 290 -15.86 -5.71 1.02
N ILE A 291 -14.72 -5.69 1.69
CA ILE A 291 -14.23 -6.80 2.50
C ILE A 291 -14.08 -6.27 3.92
N CYS A 292 -14.47 -7.05 4.92
CA CYS A 292 -14.23 -6.73 6.33
C CYS A 292 -13.58 -7.95 7.00
N ILE A 293 -12.46 -7.73 7.68
CA ILE A 293 -11.86 -8.73 8.54
C ILE A 293 -12.22 -8.39 9.98
N CYS A 294 -12.84 -9.33 10.67
CA CYS A 294 -13.10 -9.24 12.09
C CYS A 294 -12.08 -10.08 12.86
N LEU A 295 -11.23 -9.41 13.63
CA LEU A 295 -10.34 -10.03 14.59
C LEU A 295 -10.93 -9.93 16.00
N SER A 296 -10.86 -11.03 16.72
CA SER A 296 -11.14 -11.11 18.15
C SER A 296 -10.03 -11.90 18.83
N ARG A 297 -10.15 -12.12 20.14
CA ARG A 297 -9.19 -12.92 20.92
C ARG A 297 -8.90 -14.29 20.32
N GLU A 298 -9.93 -14.95 19.81
CA GLU A 298 -9.87 -16.36 19.39
C GLU A 298 -10.08 -16.54 17.89
N SER A 299 -10.70 -15.58 17.19
CA SER A 299 -11.08 -15.73 15.79
C SER A 299 -10.52 -14.64 14.90
N CYS A 300 -10.19 -15.00 13.66
CA CYS A 300 -10.04 -14.10 12.54
C CYS A 300 -11.04 -14.56 11.47
N LYS A 301 -11.99 -13.71 11.08
CA LYS A 301 -13.03 -14.03 10.10
C LYS A 301 -13.07 -12.97 9.00
N VAL A 302 -13.27 -13.40 7.76
CA VAL A 302 -13.44 -12.52 6.60
C VAL A 302 -14.91 -12.48 6.21
N PHE A 303 -15.44 -11.28 6.02
CA PHE A 303 -16.78 -11.01 5.53
C PHE A 303 -16.69 -10.32 4.16
N GLN A 304 -17.36 -10.90 3.17
CA GLN A 304 -17.57 -10.27 1.86
C GLN A 304 -18.83 -9.40 1.94
N LEU A 305 -18.62 -8.10 2.06
CA LEU A 305 -19.66 -7.09 2.08
C LEU A 305 -20.01 -6.75 0.62
N GLY A 306 -20.90 -7.53 0.01
CA GLY A 306 -21.37 -7.27 -1.34
C GLY A 306 -21.77 -5.80 -1.52
N PHE A 307 -21.48 -5.20 -2.68
CA PHE A 307 -21.96 -3.84 -2.91
C PHE A 307 -23.47 -3.86 -3.13
N PRO A 308 -24.24 -3.01 -2.44
CA PRO A 308 -25.60 -2.71 -2.88
C PRO A 308 -25.53 -2.28 -4.34
N SER A 309 -26.53 -2.62 -5.17
CA SER A 309 -26.57 -2.40 -6.63
C SER A 309 -26.40 -0.93 -7.10
N ARG A 310 -26.07 -0.01 -6.19
CA ARG A 310 -25.60 1.35 -6.43
C ARG A 310 -24.30 1.62 -5.65
N ALA A 311 -23.16 1.07 -6.04
CA ALA A 311 -21.84 1.54 -5.56
C ALA A 311 -21.66 3.06 -5.74
N ARG A 312 -22.32 3.62 -6.77
CA ARG A 312 -22.46 5.07 -7.02
C ARG A 312 -23.27 5.79 -5.94
N TYR A 313 -24.25 5.15 -5.29
CA TYR A 313 -25.00 5.76 -4.17
C TYR A 313 -24.14 5.87 -2.92
N ILE A 314 -23.27 4.90 -2.59
CA ILE A 314 -22.36 5.05 -1.45
C ILE A 314 -21.34 6.17 -1.71
N TYR A 315 -20.80 6.24 -2.93
CA TYR A 315 -19.91 7.33 -3.35
C TYR A 315 -20.62 8.70 -3.31
N GLU A 316 -21.82 8.81 -3.90
CA GLU A 316 -22.59 10.05 -3.95
C GLU A 316 -23.21 10.43 -2.59
N SER A 317 -23.49 9.48 -1.71
CA SER A 317 -23.98 9.73 -0.35
C SER A 317 -22.83 10.23 0.51
N ILE A 318 -21.70 9.52 0.58
CA ILE A 318 -20.53 9.99 1.36
C ILE A 318 -20.08 11.38 0.89
N ASN A 319 -20.03 11.61 -0.43
CA ASN A 319 -19.58 12.87 -0.99
C ASN A 319 -20.62 14.01 -0.89
N ARG A 320 -21.93 13.72 -0.94
CA ARG A 320 -22.96 14.74 -0.59
C ARG A 320 -22.92 15.10 0.88
N LEU A 321 -22.64 14.14 1.75
CA LEU A 321 -22.73 14.29 3.19
C LEU A 321 -21.52 15.01 3.78
N THR A 322 -20.31 14.82 3.23
CA THR A 322 -19.14 15.65 3.54
C THR A 322 -19.30 17.11 3.09
N LEU A 323 -20.06 17.37 2.02
CA LEU A 323 -20.31 18.72 1.52
C LEU A 323 -21.45 19.46 2.25
N THR A 324 -22.45 18.74 2.77
CA THR A 324 -23.64 19.33 3.40
C THR A 324 -23.63 19.28 4.93
N GLY A 325 -22.79 18.43 5.53
CA GLY A 325 -22.61 18.33 6.98
C GLY A 325 -23.79 17.74 7.76
N LYS A 326 -24.82 17.19 7.09
CA LYS A 326 -26.01 16.62 7.75
C LYS A 326 -26.28 15.20 7.27
N TRP A 327 -26.24 14.24 8.19
CA TRP A 327 -26.57 12.83 7.96
C TRP A 327 -28.05 12.56 8.25
N ASP A 328 -28.76 11.88 7.34
CA ASP A 328 -30.10 11.31 7.61
C ASP A 328 -29.91 10.04 8.46
N GLY A 329 -30.72 9.88 9.51
CA GLY A 329 -30.70 8.69 10.37
C GLY A 329 -30.93 7.40 9.60
N ARG A 330 -31.73 7.43 8.52
CA ARG A 330 -31.96 6.26 7.66
C ARG A 330 -30.73 5.88 6.84
N ASP A 331 -29.91 6.85 6.44
CA ASP A 331 -28.67 6.56 5.73
C ASP A 331 -27.62 5.99 6.69
N LEU A 332 -27.55 6.50 7.93
CA LEU A 332 -26.70 5.95 8.99
C LEU A 332 -27.08 4.51 9.35
N GLU A 333 -28.38 4.21 9.40
CA GLU A 333 -28.89 2.86 9.66
C GLU A 333 -28.55 1.88 8.53
N ARG A 334 -28.77 2.28 7.27
CA ARG A 334 -28.40 1.46 6.11
C ARG A 334 -26.90 1.20 6.03
N LEU A 335 -26.08 2.21 6.34
CA LEU A 335 -24.62 2.06 6.37
C LEU A 335 -24.20 1.15 7.53
N GLY A 336 -24.82 1.28 8.71
CA GLY A 336 -24.59 0.41 9.85
C GLY A 336 -24.88 -1.06 9.51
N GLN A 337 -26.08 -1.35 8.99
CA GLN A 337 -26.48 -2.70 8.56
C GLN A 337 -25.57 -3.30 7.49
N TRP A 338 -25.02 -2.48 6.58
CA TRP A 338 -24.13 -2.96 5.54
C TRP A 338 -22.70 -3.22 6.05
N LEU A 339 -22.18 -2.35 6.92
CA LEU A 339 -20.80 -2.41 7.39
C LEU A 339 -20.62 -3.34 8.60
N LEU A 340 -21.69 -3.61 9.35
CA LEU A 340 -21.67 -4.42 10.57
C LEU A 340 -22.66 -5.59 10.40
N PRO A 341 -22.22 -6.73 9.83
CA PRO A 341 -22.97 -7.98 9.83
C PRO A 341 -23.43 -8.40 11.23
N ASP A 342 -24.54 -9.14 11.31
CA ASP A 342 -25.14 -9.58 12.57
C ASP A 342 -24.14 -10.32 13.46
N GLU A 343 -23.25 -11.14 12.89
CA GLU A 343 -22.23 -11.86 13.67
C GLU A 343 -21.21 -10.94 14.32
N ILE A 344 -20.98 -9.74 13.78
CA ILE A 344 -20.15 -8.70 14.41
C ILE A 344 -20.95 -8.02 15.53
N LEU A 345 -22.23 -7.75 15.32
CA LEU A 345 -23.08 -7.11 16.34
C LEU A 345 -23.25 -8.00 17.58
N GLU A 346 -23.39 -9.31 17.40
CA GLU A 346 -23.52 -10.29 18.49
C GLU A 346 -22.30 -10.32 19.43
N ILE A 347 -21.12 -9.90 18.97
CA ILE A 347 -19.90 -9.89 19.77
C ILE A 347 -19.61 -8.53 20.42
N LEU A 348 -20.35 -7.47 20.11
CA LEU A 348 -20.17 -6.15 20.71
C LEU A 348 -20.82 -6.06 22.10
N SER A 349 -20.34 -5.13 22.91
CA SER A 349 -20.91 -4.78 24.22
C SER A 349 -20.42 -3.39 24.63
N GLU A 350 -21.17 -2.69 25.47
CA GLU A 350 -20.91 -1.28 25.85
C GLU A 350 -19.47 -1.01 26.31
N ASN A 351 -18.84 -1.96 27.02
CA ASN A 351 -17.47 -1.82 27.54
C ASN A 351 -16.38 -2.38 26.61
N LYS A 352 -16.73 -2.99 25.47
CA LYS A 352 -15.73 -3.56 24.56
C LYS A 352 -15.13 -2.48 23.67
N LEU A 353 -13.81 -2.51 23.57
CA LEU A 353 -13.08 -1.70 22.61
C LEU A 353 -13.32 -2.22 21.19
N LEU A 354 -13.81 -1.35 20.32
CA LEU A 354 -14.03 -1.63 18.90
C LEU A 354 -13.03 -0.83 18.06
N ILE A 355 -11.96 -1.48 17.60
CA ILE A 355 -10.94 -0.86 16.76
C ILE A 355 -11.40 -0.94 15.31
N ILE A 356 -11.43 0.17 14.60
CA ILE A 356 -11.94 0.24 13.22
C ILE A 356 -10.84 0.80 12.32
N ALA A 357 -10.42 0.01 11.33
CA ALA A 357 -9.45 0.38 10.30
C ALA A 357 -10.16 0.56 8.93
N PRO A 358 -10.73 1.74 8.65
CA PRO A 358 -11.44 2.00 7.40
C PRO A 358 -10.50 2.06 6.17
N HIS A 359 -11.08 1.94 4.97
CA HIS A 359 -10.36 2.12 3.70
C HIS A 359 -11.08 3.12 2.78
N ARG A 360 -10.29 3.95 2.07
CA ARG A 360 -10.78 4.95 1.11
C ARG A 360 -11.90 5.80 1.70
N LEU A 361 -13.08 5.80 1.08
CA LEU A 361 -14.22 6.64 1.44
C LEU A 361 -14.78 6.34 2.84
N LEU A 362 -14.53 5.13 3.37
CA LEU A 362 -14.98 4.77 4.71
C LEU A 362 -14.30 5.60 5.80
N ASN A 363 -13.17 6.25 5.50
CA ASN A 363 -12.52 7.18 6.43
C ASN A 363 -13.38 8.41 6.75
N TYR A 364 -14.33 8.76 5.89
CA TYR A 364 -15.18 9.94 6.06
C TYR A 364 -16.51 9.63 6.76
N LEU A 365 -16.75 8.37 7.13
CA LEU A 365 -17.98 7.98 7.80
C LEU A 365 -17.93 8.37 9.29
N PRO A 366 -19.06 8.84 9.86
CA PRO A 366 -19.18 9.07 11.29
C PRO A 366 -19.44 7.72 11.99
N TRP A 367 -18.41 6.88 12.09
CA TRP A 367 -18.52 5.51 12.61
C TRP A 367 -19.27 5.42 13.94
N SER A 368 -18.96 6.30 14.89
CA SER A 368 -19.62 6.39 16.20
C SER A 368 -21.14 6.63 16.10
N ALA A 369 -21.60 7.27 15.04
CA ALA A 369 -23.00 7.59 14.77
C ALA A 369 -23.70 6.61 13.83
N LEU A 370 -23.00 5.60 13.29
CA LEU A 370 -23.65 4.54 12.52
C LEU A 370 -24.69 3.85 13.41
N THR A 371 -25.87 3.61 12.86
CA THR A 371 -26.98 3.08 13.63
C THR A 371 -27.17 1.61 13.29
N THR A 372 -27.27 0.76 14.31
CA THR A 372 -27.68 -0.64 14.20
C THR A 372 -28.74 -0.90 15.26
N ASP A 373 -29.83 -1.59 14.88
CA ASP A 373 -30.99 -1.82 15.74
C ASP A 373 -31.54 -0.57 16.44
N GLY A 374 -31.55 0.55 15.71
CA GLY A 374 -32.03 1.84 16.20
C GLY A 374 -31.13 2.53 17.24
N ARG A 375 -29.93 1.99 17.52
CA ARG A 375 -28.96 2.56 18.46
C ARG A 375 -27.68 2.96 17.74
N PRO A 376 -27.03 4.09 18.10
CA PRO A 376 -25.74 4.46 17.53
C PRO A 376 -24.62 3.52 18.04
N LEU A 377 -23.60 3.30 17.22
CA LEU A 377 -22.49 2.38 17.51
C LEU A 377 -21.74 2.73 18.80
N VAL A 378 -21.60 4.02 19.11
CA VAL A 378 -20.98 4.51 20.35
C VAL A 378 -21.73 4.12 21.62
N SER A 379 -23.02 3.77 21.51
CA SER A 379 -23.80 3.25 22.64
C SER A 379 -23.74 1.73 22.77
N GLN A 380 -23.04 1.05 21.86
CA GLN A 380 -22.95 -0.41 21.81
C GLN A 380 -21.51 -0.92 21.98
N SER A 381 -20.52 -0.02 21.93
CA SER A 381 -19.09 -0.29 22.06
C SER A 381 -18.31 1.01 22.22
N ILE A 382 -17.00 0.91 22.44
CA ILE A 382 -16.07 2.04 22.47
C ILE A 382 -15.31 2.08 21.12
N PRO A 383 -15.80 2.81 20.10
CA PRO A 383 -15.18 2.83 18.77
C PRO A 383 -13.89 3.67 18.76
N VAL A 384 -12.80 3.07 18.27
CA VAL A 384 -11.51 3.73 18.04
C VAL A 384 -11.12 3.59 16.57
N LEU A 385 -11.02 4.72 15.87
CA LEU A 385 -10.62 4.76 14.47
C LEU A 385 -9.11 4.81 14.33
N VAL A 386 -8.57 3.93 13.50
CA VAL A 386 -7.13 3.88 13.20
C VAL A 386 -6.89 3.83 11.69
N PRO A 387 -5.79 4.41 11.17
CA PRO A 387 -5.50 4.37 9.73
C PRO A 387 -5.27 2.97 9.18
N SER A 388 -4.67 2.09 9.99
CA SER A 388 -4.57 0.64 9.78
C SER A 388 -4.18 -0.03 11.10
N LEU A 389 -4.38 -1.34 11.23
CA LEU A 389 -4.00 -2.06 12.44
C LEU A 389 -2.47 -2.13 12.59
N TYR A 390 -1.74 -2.20 11.48
CA TYR A 390 -0.27 -2.11 11.48
C TYR A 390 0.22 -0.75 11.98
N SER A 391 -0.44 0.35 11.59
CA SER A 391 -0.09 1.70 12.07
C SER A 391 -0.28 1.83 13.58
N LEU A 392 -1.36 1.24 14.11
CA LEU A 392 -1.62 1.17 15.56
C LEU A 392 -0.53 0.38 16.29
N MET A 393 -0.16 -0.80 15.77
CA MET A 393 0.94 -1.60 16.31
C MET A 393 2.27 -0.84 16.29
N ALA A 394 2.58 -0.18 15.17
CA ALA A 394 3.80 0.60 15.04
C ALA A 394 3.86 1.80 16.01
N LEU A 395 2.72 2.40 16.32
CA LEU A 395 2.60 3.45 17.34
C LEU A 395 2.85 2.89 18.75
N MET A 396 2.33 1.70 19.05
CA MET A 396 2.54 1.04 20.34
C MET A 396 4.00 0.61 20.56
N ASP A 397 4.68 0.18 19.50
CA ASP A 397 6.09 -0.22 19.53
C ASP A 397 7.05 0.99 19.55
N ARG A 398 6.52 2.22 19.51
CA ARG A 398 7.32 3.43 19.45
C ARG A 398 8.16 3.56 20.74
N PRO A 399 9.49 3.66 20.64
CA PRO A 399 10.32 3.89 21.81
C PRO A 399 9.97 5.24 22.44
N ILE A 400 9.53 5.22 23.69
CA ILE A 400 9.24 6.42 24.47
C ILE A 400 10.57 7.14 24.71
N SER A 401 10.81 8.23 23.99
CA SER A 401 11.99 9.06 24.20
C SER A 401 11.77 9.92 25.43
N ASN A 402 12.44 9.62 26.54
CA ASN A 402 12.42 10.40 27.78
C ASN A 402 13.00 11.83 27.65
N SER A 403 13.38 12.27 26.43
CA SER A 403 14.15 13.50 26.21
C SER A 403 13.31 14.75 25.94
N VAL A 404 12.00 14.62 25.66
CA VAL A 404 11.11 15.78 25.51
C VAL A 404 9.77 15.45 26.16
N PRO A 405 9.31 16.19 27.18
CA PRO A 405 7.94 16.05 27.66
C PRO A 405 7.00 16.37 26.50
N ALA A 406 6.30 15.36 25.99
CA ALA A 406 5.29 15.57 24.98
C ALA A 406 4.10 16.25 25.67
N SER A 407 3.93 17.54 25.43
CA SER A 407 2.73 18.27 25.83
C SER A 407 1.57 17.76 24.97
N GLY A 408 0.79 16.80 25.49
CA GLY A 408 -0.44 16.34 24.88
C GLY A 408 -1.62 17.21 25.30
N LEU A 409 -2.56 17.44 24.39
CA LEU A 409 -3.86 18.01 24.72
C LEU A 409 -4.90 16.90 24.62
N LEU A 410 -5.44 16.48 25.76
CA LEU A 410 -6.60 15.62 25.81
C LEU A 410 -7.85 16.50 25.84
N VAL A 411 -8.73 16.34 24.86
CA VAL A 411 -10.00 17.07 24.78
C VAL A 411 -11.12 16.04 24.86
N ALA A 412 -12.05 16.27 25.79
CA ALA A 412 -13.18 15.40 26.02
C ALA A 412 -14.48 16.22 26.03
N VAL A 413 -15.52 15.68 25.43
CA VAL A 413 -16.81 16.35 25.26
C VAL A 413 -17.90 15.40 25.76
N SER A 414 -18.47 15.71 26.93
CA SER A 414 -19.53 14.92 27.56
C SER A 414 -20.92 15.58 27.43
N ASP A 415 -20.97 16.91 27.30
CA ASP A 415 -22.20 17.69 27.18
C ASP A 415 -22.35 18.25 25.76
N PHE A 416 -23.54 18.06 25.19
CA PHE A 416 -23.92 18.49 23.85
C PHE A 416 -25.00 19.58 23.86
N ASP A 417 -25.13 20.33 24.96
CA ASP A 417 -26.03 21.49 25.05
C ASP A 417 -27.49 21.09 24.79
N GLY A 418 -27.88 19.93 25.34
CA GLY A 418 -29.22 19.35 25.21
C GLY A 418 -29.59 18.81 23.83
N ARG A 419 -28.70 18.88 22.82
CA ARG A 419 -28.98 18.35 21.46
C ARG A 419 -28.92 16.83 21.40
N HIS A 420 -28.10 16.24 22.26
CA HIS A 420 -27.93 14.79 22.42
C HIS A 420 -27.79 14.44 23.89
N TRP A 421 -28.05 13.17 24.23
CA TRP A 421 -27.82 12.64 25.56
C TRP A 421 -26.33 12.75 25.94
N PRO A 422 -26.01 13.16 27.18
CA PRO A 422 -24.62 13.22 27.63
C PRO A 422 -23.96 11.84 27.58
N LEU A 423 -22.68 11.80 27.23
CA LEU A 423 -21.89 10.58 27.30
C LEU A 423 -21.36 10.44 28.74
N ALA A 424 -21.95 9.51 29.50
CA ALA A 424 -21.74 9.40 30.95
C ALA A 424 -20.31 8.99 31.34
N SER A 425 -19.65 8.16 30.53
CA SER A 425 -18.34 7.57 30.84
C SER A 425 -17.16 8.47 30.50
N VAL A 426 -17.38 9.62 29.85
CA VAL A 426 -16.30 10.46 29.31
C VAL A 426 -15.37 10.99 30.40
N ILE A 427 -15.88 11.27 31.60
CA ILE A 427 -15.05 11.72 32.72
C ILE A 427 -14.13 10.59 33.19
N ASP A 428 -14.69 9.39 33.39
CA ASP A 428 -13.94 8.21 33.82
C ASP A 428 -12.90 7.79 32.77
N GLU A 429 -13.24 7.88 31.48
CA GLU A 429 -12.35 7.62 30.35
C GLU A 429 -11.17 8.61 30.30
N VAL A 430 -11.41 9.89 30.59
CA VAL A 430 -10.36 10.91 30.64
C VAL A 430 -9.42 10.72 31.81
N GLU A 431 -9.97 10.44 33.00
CA GLU A 431 -9.17 10.16 34.19
C GLU A 431 -8.31 8.90 34.02
N PHE A 432 -8.80 7.89 33.29
CA PHE A 432 -8.02 6.70 32.96
C PHE A 432 -6.83 6.97 32.03
N LEU A 433 -6.92 8.00 31.17
CA LEU A 433 -5.92 8.34 30.16
C LEU A 433 -4.87 9.36 30.63
N LEU A 434 -5.07 9.97 31.80
CA LEU A 434 -4.15 10.89 32.49
C LEU A 434 -3.30 10.15 33.52
#